data_AF-A0A7J6SXI2-F1
#
_entry.id   AF-A0A7J6SXI2-F1
#
_cell.length_a   1.000
_cell.length_b   1.000
_cell.length_c   1.000
_cell.angle_alpha   90.00
_cell.angle_beta   90.00
_cell.angle_gamma   90.00
#
_symmetry.space_group_name_H-M   'P 1'
#
loop_
_entity.id
_entity.type
_entity.pdbx_description
1 polymer ?
#
loop_
_entity_poly.entity_id
_entity_poly.type
_entity_poly.pdbx_seq_one_letter_code
_entity_poly.pdbx_strand_id
1 'polypeptide(L)'
;MNHSRSAAMASRSAIRPAQGAVAATASRHFAGKTSPSGGQWQAVDGCTSTCHVSYAMTDTSFIFPITPSSPAAELAEQWSELGVKNAFGDVVKITQMQSEAGAAGALHGALAAGSLATTYTASQGLLLMIPNMYKIAGELLPCVMH
;
A
#
# COMPACT_ATOMS: atom_id res chain seq x y z
N MET A 1 45.97 15.55 0.46
CA MET A 1 45.88 14.35 -0.40
C MET A 1 45.75 13.16 0.54
N ASN A 2 44.69 12.37 0.65
CA ASN A 2 43.50 12.18 -0.18
C ASN A 2 42.40 11.62 0.74
N HIS A 3 41.17 12.11 0.63
CA HIS A 3 40.00 11.53 1.31
C HIS A 3 39.53 10.29 0.57
N SER A 4 39.57 9.11 1.19
CA SER A 4 38.86 7.93 0.69
C SER A 4 37.59 7.71 1.52
N ARG A 5 36.49 8.38 1.12
CA ARG A 5 35.14 8.01 1.55
C ARG A 5 34.78 6.71 0.85
N SER A 6 34.86 5.61 1.58
CA SER A 6 34.33 4.30 1.17
C SER A 6 32.84 4.43 0.89
N ALA A 7 32.43 3.94 -0.27
CA ALA A 7 31.10 4.10 -0.85
C ALA A 7 30.02 3.48 0.04
N ALA A 8 29.05 4.29 0.45
CA ALA A 8 27.83 3.83 1.10
C ALA A 8 27.00 3.02 0.10
N MET A 9 26.87 1.73 0.42
CA MET A 9 26.00 0.74 -0.19
C MET A 9 24.53 1.18 -0.05
N ALA A 10 23.98 1.82 -1.08
CA ALA A 10 22.56 2.12 -1.16
C ALA A 10 21.82 0.91 -1.75
N SER A 11 21.35 0.00 -0.88
CA SER A 11 20.45 -1.10 -1.25
C SER A 11 19.07 -0.52 -1.62
N ARG A 12 18.91 -0.13 -2.89
CA ARG A 12 17.59 0.20 -3.47
C ARG A 12 16.78 -1.08 -3.68
N SER A 13 16.30 -1.68 -2.60
CA SER A 13 15.26 -2.71 -2.64
C SER A 13 13.88 -2.07 -2.43
N ALA A 14 13.55 -1.11 -3.28
CA ALA A 14 12.19 -0.58 -3.36
C ALA A 14 11.34 -1.53 -4.22
N ILE A 15 10.11 -1.80 -3.76
CA ILE A 15 9.00 -2.48 -4.45
C ILE A 15 9.20 -2.48 -5.97
N ARG A 16 9.83 -3.53 -6.49
CA ARG A 16 9.84 -3.83 -7.92
C ARG A 16 8.94 -5.05 -8.07
N PRO A 17 7.75 -4.92 -8.66
CA PRO A 17 7.00 -6.09 -9.05
C PRO A 17 7.87 -6.94 -9.99
N ALA A 18 7.73 -8.26 -9.88
CA ALA A 18 8.43 -9.23 -10.72
C ALA A 18 8.34 -8.78 -12.19
N GLN A 19 9.50 -8.50 -12.79
CA GLN A 19 9.60 -8.08 -14.18
C GLN A 19 9.30 -9.28 -15.09
N GLY A 20 8.02 -9.57 -15.27
CA GLY A 20 7.53 -10.59 -16.20
C GLY A 20 6.15 -10.19 -16.70
N ALA A 21 6.10 -9.76 -17.97
CA ALA A 21 4.89 -9.67 -18.82
C ALA A 21 4.06 -8.36 -18.93
N VAL A 22 4.53 -7.15 -18.56
CA VAL A 22 3.77 -5.89 -18.85
C VAL A 22 4.54 -4.84 -19.67
N ALA A 23 5.66 -5.22 -20.30
CA ALA A 23 6.56 -4.26 -20.97
C ALA A 23 6.10 -3.70 -22.34
N ALA A 24 4.80 -3.69 -22.69
CA ALA A 24 4.39 -3.46 -24.08
C ALA A 24 3.35 -2.36 -24.35
N THR A 25 3.05 -1.44 -23.43
CA THR A 25 2.11 -0.35 -23.74
C THR A 25 2.39 0.96 -23.01
N ALA A 26 3.58 1.54 -23.19
CA ALA A 26 3.74 2.96 -22.87
C ALA A 26 2.83 3.78 -23.79
N SER A 27 1.80 4.42 -23.24
CA SER A 27 0.90 5.31 -23.98
C SER A 27 1.73 6.33 -24.78
N ARG A 28 1.37 6.59 -26.04
CA ARG A 28 2.06 7.56 -26.94
C ARG A 28 2.25 8.93 -26.28
N HIS A 29 1.40 9.27 -25.31
CA HIS A 29 1.47 10.51 -24.54
C HIS A 29 2.74 10.67 -23.69
N PHE A 30 3.39 9.55 -23.32
CA PHE A 30 4.60 9.50 -22.50
C PHE A 30 5.85 9.08 -23.29
N ALA A 31 5.72 8.80 -24.59
CA ALA A 31 6.86 8.50 -25.45
C ALA A 31 7.85 9.68 -25.44
N GLY A 32 9.10 9.43 -25.06
CA GLY A 32 10.15 10.44 -24.97
C GLY A 32 10.11 11.35 -23.73
N LYS A 33 9.13 11.19 -22.83
CA LYS A 33 9.06 11.94 -21.56
C LYS A 33 9.71 11.13 -20.45
N THR A 34 10.73 11.68 -19.79
CA THR A 34 11.26 11.13 -18.54
C THR A 34 10.24 11.28 -17.43
N SER A 35 10.05 10.25 -16.59
CA SER A 35 9.23 10.40 -15.39
C SER A 35 9.86 11.48 -14.49
N PRO A 36 9.06 12.41 -13.90
CA PRO A 36 9.58 13.42 -12.97
C PRO A 36 10.34 12.82 -11.78
N SER A 37 10.03 11.57 -11.40
CA SER A 37 10.69 10.84 -10.32
C SER A 37 11.89 9.99 -10.78
N GLY A 38 12.23 10.00 -12.08
CA GLY A 38 13.27 9.16 -12.67
C GLY A 38 12.89 7.68 -12.83
N GLY A 39 11.64 7.30 -12.58
CA GLY A 39 11.10 5.95 -12.79
C GLY A 39 10.66 5.68 -14.25
N GLN A 40 10.13 4.47 -14.48
CA GLN A 40 9.47 4.11 -15.75
C GLN A 40 7.97 4.42 -15.69
N TRP A 41 7.41 4.95 -16.77
CA TRP A 41 5.97 5.09 -16.90
C TRP A 41 5.32 3.72 -17.09
N GLN A 42 4.27 3.45 -16.34
CA GLN A 42 3.51 2.22 -16.45
C GLN A 42 2.02 2.56 -16.54
N ALA A 43 1.30 1.92 -17.46
CA ALA A 43 -0.15 1.95 -17.46
C ALA A 43 -0.65 0.95 -16.42
N VAL A 44 -1.37 1.45 -15.42
CA VAL A 44 -1.96 0.66 -14.33
C VAL A 44 -3.38 1.15 -14.08
N ASP A 45 -4.25 0.29 -13.55
CA ASP A 45 -5.55 0.69 -13.04
C ASP A 45 -5.43 1.42 -11.68
N GLY A 46 -6.54 1.98 -11.21
CA GLY A 46 -6.58 2.73 -9.95
C GLY A 46 -6.31 1.89 -8.70
N CYS A 47 -6.79 0.65 -8.64
CA CYS A 47 -6.55 -0.23 -7.49
C CYS A 47 -5.08 -0.61 -7.38
N THR A 48 -4.45 -0.95 -8.51
CA THR A 48 -3.02 -1.23 -8.58
C THR A 48 -2.19 -0.01 -8.16
N SER A 49 -2.55 1.19 -8.64
CA SER A 49 -1.86 2.43 -8.25
C SER A 49 -2.00 2.73 -6.77
N THR A 50 -3.20 2.52 -6.19
CA THR A 50 -3.45 2.74 -4.77
C THR A 50 -2.68 1.74 -3.92
N CYS A 51 -2.77 0.44 -4.23
CA CYS A 51 -2.03 -0.63 -3.56
C CYS A 51 -0.52 -0.37 -3.55
N HIS A 52 0.03 0.14 -4.66
CA HIS A 52 1.44 0.49 -4.73
C HIS A 52 1.88 1.46 -3.63
N VAL A 53 1.10 2.51 -3.38
CA VAL A 53 1.43 3.53 -2.39
C VAL A 53 1.10 3.06 -0.98
N SER A 54 -0.10 2.50 -0.78
CA SER A 54 -0.55 2.04 0.54
C SER A 54 0.37 0.94 1.08
N TYR A 55 0.77 -0.03 0.26
CA TYR A 55 1.69 -1.10 0.67
C TYR A 55 3.07 -0.55 1.07
N ALA A 56 3.56 0.47 0.36
CA ALA A 56 4.85 1.08 0.67
C ALA A 56 4.87 1.78 2.05
N MET A 57 3.73 2.33 2.49
CA MET A 57 3.64 3.23 3.64
C MET A 57 3.00 2.59 4.89
N THR A 58 2.77 1.28 4.86
CA THR A 58 2.00 0.56 5.87
C THR A 58 2.82 -0.58 6.48
N ASP A 59 2.62 -0.86 7.76
CA ASP A 59 3.14 -2.04 8.46
C ASP A 59 2.12 -3.20 8.44
N THR A 60 0.84 -2.89 8.63
CA THR A 60 -0.25 -3.88 8.69
C THR A 60 -1.52 -3.40 7.98
N SER A 61 -2.24 -4.30 7.33
CA SER A 61 -3.52 -4.02 6.68
C SER A 61 -4.60 -4.97 7.17
N PHE A 62 -5.78 -4.43 7.49
CA PHE A 62 -6.95 -5.22 7.85
C PHE A 62 -7.97 -5.11 6.74
N ILE A 63 -8.34 -6.24 6.13
CA ILE A 63 -9.12 -6.24 4.88
C ILE A 63 -10.41 -7.04 5.02
N PHE A 64 -11.38 -6.71 4.17
CA PHE A 64 -12.57 -7.51 3.94
C PHE A 64 -13.02 -7.30 2.48
N PRO A 65 -13.35 -8.38 1.73
CA PRO A 65 -13.62 -8.27 0.30
C PRO A 65 -14.95 -7.55 0.02
N ILE A 66 -14.90 -6.51 -0.81
CA ILE A 66 -16.05 -5.76 -1.29
C ILE A 66 -15.76 -5.11 -2.66
N THR A 67 -16.64 -5.30 -3.64
CA THR A 67 -16.53 -4.64 -4.95
C THR A 67 -16.84 -3.15 -4.81
N PRO A 68 -16.05 -2.23 -5.43
CA PRO A 68 -14.96 -2.45 -6.37
C PRO A 68 -13.54 -2.38 -5.76
N SER A 69 -13.37 -2.35 -4.43
CA SER A 69 -12.06 -2.15 -3.79
C SER A 69 -11.27 -3.45 -3.55
N SER A 70 -11.89 -4.63 -3.62
CA SER A 70 -11.23 -5.93 -3.45
C SER A 70 -9.92 -6.10 -4.24
N PRO A 71 -9.78 -5.67 -5.51
CA PRO A 71 -8.55 -5.87 -6.26
C PRO A 71 -7.31 -5.24 -5.60
N ALA A 72 -7.46 -4.13 -4.89
CA ALA A 72 -6.34 -3.52 -4.16
C ALA A 72 -5.92 -4.35 -2.94
N ALA A 73 -6.88 -4.93 -2.21
CA ALA A 73 -6.63 -5.80 -1.08
C ALA A 73 -5.99 -7.13 -1.50
N GLU A 74 -6.50 -7.75 -2.57
CA GLU A 74 -5.96 -8.98 -3.16
C GLU A 74 -4.51 -8.78 -3.63
N LEU A 75 -4.20 -7.65 -4.27
CA LEU A 75 -2.84 -7.34 -4.71
C LEU A 75 -1.89 -7.15 -3.52
N ALA A 76 -2.34 -6.50 -2.44
CA ALA A 76 -1.55 -6.33 -1.22
C ALA A 76 -1.28 -7.68 -0.54
N GLU A 77 -2.27 -8.57 -0.49
CA GLU A 77 -2.13 -9.94 0.02
C GLU A 77 -1.09 -10.73 -0.79
N GLN A 78 -1.20 -10.73 -2.12
CA GLN A 78 -0.24 -11.38 -3.01
C GLN A 78 1.19 -10.84 -2.80
N TRP A 79 1.36 -9.52 -2.66
CA TRP A 79 2.69 -8.93 -2.42
C TRP A 79 3.27 -9.34 -1.07
N SER A 80 2.43 -9.42 -0.02
CA SER A 80 2.83 -9.96 1.27
C SER A 80 3.29 -11.42 1.17
N GLU A 81 2.52 -12.28 0.48
CA GLU A 81 2.88 -13.69 0.27
C GLU A 81 4.19 -13.85 -0.51
N LEU A 82 4.44 -12.97 -1.48
CA LEU A 82 5.67 -12.93 -2.26
C LEU A 82 6.86 -12.32 -1.49
N GLY A 83 6.65 -11.86 -0.26
CA GLY A 83 7.69 -11.23 0.56
C GLY A 83 8.17 -9.88 0.03
N VAL A 84 7.32 -9.17 -0.71
CA VAL A 84 7.60 -7.80 -1.15
C VAL A 84 7.75 -6.92 0.09
N LYS A 85 8.77 -6.08 0.10
CA LYS A 85 9.07 -5.19 1.23
C LYS A 85 8.46 -3.82 1.03
N ASN A 86 7.89 -3.26 2.08
CA ASN A 86 7.46 -1.87 2.15
C ASN A 86 8.67 -0.91 2.15
N ALA A 87 8.42 0.40 2.23
CA ALA A 87 9.49 1.41 2.23
C ALA A 87 10.40 1.35 3.47
N PHE A 88 9.97 0.65 4.53
CA PHE A 88 10.70 0.48 5.78
C PHE A 88 11.55 -0.80 5.81
N GLY A 89 11.41 -1.66 4.80
CA GLY A 89 12.21 -2.88 4.64
C GLY A 89 11.56 -4.16 5.17
N ASP A 90 10.29 -4.08 5.59
CA ASP A 90 9.50 -5.17 6.17
C ASP A 90 8.38 -5.62 5.23
N VAL A 91 7.90 -6.85 5.41
CA VAL A 91 6.74 -7.38 4.67
C VAL A 91 5.47 -6.95 5.39
N VAL A 92 4.53 -6.34 4.67
CA VAL A 92 3.28 -5.85 5.25
C VAL A 92 2.44 -7.02 5.75
N LYS A 93 1.99 -6.98 7.00
CA LYS A 93 1.10 -8.02 7.54
C LYS A 93 -0.32 -7.79 7.07
N ILE A 94 -0.87 -8.70 6.29
CA ILE A 94 -2.26 -8.65 5.83
C ILE A 94 -3.12 -9.58 6.70
N THR A 95 -4.24 -9.09 7.18
CA THR A 95 -5.19 -9.91 7.97
C THR A 95 -6.60 -9.70 7.43
N GLN A 96 -7.21 -10.78 6.91
CA GLN A 96 -8.61 -10.76 6.51
C GLN A 96 -9.52 -10.92 7.73
N MET A 97 -10.47 -10.01 7.85
CA MET A 97 -11.40 -9.95 8.98
C MET A 97 -12.74 -10.60 8.62
N GLN A 98 -13.66 -10.66 9.58
CA GLN A 98 -14.99 -11.26 9.37
C GLN A 98 -16.03 -10.27 8.83
N SER A 99 -15.75 -8.96 8.88
CA SER A 99 -16.56 -7.88 8.31
C SER A 99 -15.74 -6.59 8.22
N GLU A 100 -16.23 -5.59 7.48
CA GLU A 100 -15.65 -4.25 7.44
C GLU A 100 -15.68 -3.56 8.80
N ALA A 101 -16.71 -3.81 9.62
CA ALA A 101 -16.75 -3.34 11.01
C ALA A 101 -15.60 -3.95 11.83
N GLY A 102 -15.33 -5.25 11.66
CA GLY A 102 -14.21 -5.94 12.29
C GLY A 102 -12.86 -5.40 11.81
N ALA A 103 -12.72 -5.14 10.51
CA ALA A 103 -11.54 -4.51 9.93
C ALA A 103 -11.30 -3.11 10.49
N ALA A 104 -12.33 -2.28 10.62
CA ALA A 104 -12.20 -0.95 11.20
C ALA A 104 -11.83 -0.98 12.69
N GLY A 105 -12.35 -1.95 13.45
CA GLY A 105 -11.98 -2.13 14.86
C GLY A 105 -10.52 -2.58 15.03
N ALA A 106 -10.07 -3.51 14.21
CA ALA A 106 -8.66 -3.94 14.22
C ALA A 106 -7.72 -2.83 13.75
N LEU A 107 -8.12 -2.07 12.72
CA LEU A 107 -7.42 -0.88 12.25
C LEU A 107 -7.28 0.16 13.36
N HIS A 108 -8.36 0.49 14.07
CA HIS A 108 -8.31 1.40 15.23
C HIS A 108 -7.32 0.89 16.29
N GLY A 109 -7.39 -0.38 16.66
CA GLY A 109 -6.50 -0.98 17.65
C GLY A 109 -5.03 -0.93 17.25
N ALA A 110 -4.70 -1.22 15.99
CA ALA A 110 -3.33 -1.17 15.48
C ALA A 110 -2.77 0.26 15.47
N LEU A 111 -3.57 1.23 15.03
CA LEU A 111 -3.20 2.64 15.03
C LEU A 111 -2.92 3.15 16.45
N ALA A 112 -3.79 2.83 17.41
CA ALA A 112 -3.63 3.19 18.81
C ALA A 112 -2.38 2.54 19.46
N ALA A 113 -1.99 1.36 18.96
CA ALA A 113 -0.76 0.67 19.38
C ALA A 113 0.52 1.21 18.70
N GLY A 114 0.41 2.17 17.77
CA GLY A 114 1.53 2.84 17.13
C GLY A 114 1.98 2.24 15.80
N SER A 115 1.18 1.38 15.17
CA SER A 115 1.47 0.83 13.84
C SER A 115 0.92 1.72 12.73
N LEU A 116 1.64 1.84 11.62
CA LEU A 116 1.10 2.42 10.38
C LEU A 116 0.16 1.39 9.74
N ALA A 117 -1.13 1.70 9.70
CA ALA A 117 -2.15 0.75 9.26
C ALA A 117 -3.09 1.34 8.21
N THR A 118 -3.55 0.48 7.30
CA THR A 118 -4.48 0.84 6.22
C THR A 118 -5.61 -0.19 6.08
N THR A 119 -6.64 0.17 5.31
CA THR A 119 -7.68 -0.76 4.83
C THR A 119 -8.15 -0.34 3.44
N TYR A 120 -8.86 -1.24 2.75
CA TYR A 120 -9.50 -1.00 1.46
C TYR A 120 -10.99 -1.30 1.60
N THR A 121 -11.86 -0.37 1.24
CA THR A 121 -13.31 -0.54 1.39
C THR A 121 -14.10 0.33 0.42
N ALA A 122 -15.40 0.10 0.30
CA ALA A 122 -16.28 0.91 -0.51
C ALA A 122 -17.73 0.76 -0.05
N SER A 123 -18.62 1.63 -0.53
CA SER A 123 -20.07 1.44 -0.47
C SER A 123 -20.58 1.04 0.93
N GLN A 124 -21.28 -0.09 1.05
CA GLN A 124 -21.82 -0.59 2.32
C GLN A 124 -20.74 -0.91 3.36
N GLY A 125 -19.56 -1.33 2.90
CA GLY A 125 -18.45 -1.64 3.79
C GLY A 125 -17.97 -0.40 4.54
N LEU A 126 -17.89 0.74 3.85
CA LEU A 126 -17.50 2.00 4.48
C LEU A 126 -18.51 2.45 5.54
N LEU A 127 -19.82 2.21 5.32
CA LEU A 127 -20.85 2.53 6.31
C LEU A 127 -20.64 1.77 7.64
N LEU A 128 -20.17 0.52 7.55
CA LEU A 128 -19.86 -0.30 8.72
C LEU A 128 -18.61 0.15 9.47
N MET A 129 -17.76 0.97 8.84
CA MET A 129 -16.55 1.53 9.45
C MET A 129 -16.82 2.85 10.20
N ILE A 130 -17.94 3.55 9.92
CA ILE A 130 -18.25 4.88 10.48
C ILE A 130 -18.07 4.97 12.00
N PRO A 131 -18.57 4.02 12.83
CA PRO A 131 -18.38 4.11 14.28
C PRO A 131 -16.91 4.17 14.70
N ASN A 132 -16.04 3.38 14.05
CA ASN A 132 -14.60 3.39 14.32
C ASN A 132 -13.90 4.60 13.71
N MET A 133 -14.39 5.13 12.57
CA MET A 133 -13.86 6.38 12.00
C MET A 133 -13.96 7.55 12.99
N TYR A 134 -15.07 7.67 13.72
CA TYR A 134 -15.20 8.68 14.78
C TYR A 134 -14.17 8.53 15.89
N LYS A 135 -13.84 7.29 16.28
CA LYS A 135 -12.82 7.03 17.31
C LYS A 135 -11.42 7.35 16.80
N ILE A 136 -11.07 6.85 15.62
CA ILE A 136 -9.77 7.10 14.96
C ILE A 136 -9.54 8.62 14.80
N ALA A 137 -10.54 9.35 14.30
CA ALA A 137 -10.46 10.79 14.14
C ALA A 137 -10.42 11.54 15.48
N GLY A 138 -11.23 11.13 16.46
CA GLY A 138 -11.28 11.73 17.79
C GLY A 138 -9.98 11.56 18.58
N GLU A 139 -9.25 10.48 18.34
CA GLU A 139 -7.94 10.18 18.93
C GLU A 139 -6.77 10.74 18.10
N LEU A 140 -7.05 11.43 16.99
CA LEU A 140 -6.06 12.02 16.07
C LEU A 140 -5.02 11.02 15.56
N LEU A 141 -5.46 9.79 15.29
CA LEU A 141 -4.58 8.72 14.84
C LEU A 141 -4.28 8.85 13.33
N PRO A 142 -3.02 8.70 12.90
CA PRO A 142 -2.64 8.82 11.49
C PRO A 142 -3.14 7.61 10.70
N CYS A 143 -4.22 7.78 9.95
CA CYS A 143 -4.88 6.70 9.21
C CYS A 143 -5.13 7.11 7.76
N VAL A 144 -4.99 6.14 6.84
CA VAL A 144 -5.50 6.24 5.48
C VAL A 144 -6.43 5.06 5.22
N MET A 145 -7.62 5.34 4.68
CA MET A 145 -8.57 4.34 4.20
C MET A 145 -8.76 4.57 2.71
N HIS A 146 -8.67 3.49 1.92
CA HIS A 146 -8.70 3.53 0.46
C HIS A 146 -9.98 2.95 -0.12
#